data_AF-A0AAW0SAY9-F1
#
_entry.id   AF-A0AAW0SAY9-F1
#
_cell.length_a   1.000
_cell.length_b   1.000
_cell.length_c   1.000
_cell.angle_alpha   90.00
_cell.angle_beta   90.00
_cell.angle_gamma   90.00
#
_symmetry.space_group_name_H-M   'P 1'
#
loop_
_entity.id
_entity.type
_entity.pdbx_description
1 polymer ?
#
loop_
_entity_poly.entity_id
_entity_poly.type
_entity_poly.pdbx_seq_one_letter_code
_entity_poly.pdbx_strand_id
1 'polypeptide(L)'
;MSEVTQPSPSNMSEVSVKSLAYRKNQECHQPGFKPDQVTMCYDSWSASYDKMMVPGTYNGPQIALDEILNHVPLHLRSTCRVLDVAAGTGQLGTMLAQAGFR
;
A
#
# COMPACT_ATOMS: atom_id res chain seq x y z
N MET A 1 -15.48 -23.55 -22.94
CA MET A 1 -14.42 -22.84 -22.20
C MET A 1 -14.60 -21.37 -22.47
N SER A 2 -15.13 -20.62 -21.51
CA SER A 2 -15.40 -19.19 -21.67
C SER A 2 -14.15 -18.43 -21.23
N GLU A 3 -13.51 -17.73 -22.16
CA GLU A 3 -12.42 -16.79 -21.87
C GLU A 3 -12.98 -15.65 -21.01
N VAL A 4 -12.41 -15.49 -19.82
CA VAL A 4 -12.62 -14.32 -18.98
C VAL A 4 -11.74 -13.21 -19.53
N THR A 5 -12.29 -12.38 -20.40
CA THR A 5 -11.61 -11.19 -20.93
C THR A 5 -11.38 -10.21 -19.78
N GLN A 6 -10.13 -10.03 -19.38
CA GLN A 6 -9.73 -8.97 -18.44
C GLN A 6 -10.02 -7.61 -19.07
N PRO A 7 -10.72 -6.68 -18.38
CA PRO A 7 -11.07 -5.39 -18.96
C PRO A 7 -9.84 -4.52 -19.21
N SER A 8 -9.81 -3.90 -20.40
CA SER A 8 -8.76 -2.96 -20.83
C SER A 8 -8.69 -1.72 -19.90
N PRO A 9 -7.50 -1.19 -19.58
CA PRO A 9 -7.32 -0.12 -18.60
C PRO A 9 -7.96 1.24 -18.95
N SER A 10 -8.43 1.43 -20.19
CA SER A 10 -8.79 2.75 -20.70
C SER A 10 -10.19 3.28 -20.31
N ASN A 11 -10.99 2.52 -19.54
CA ASN A 11 -12.40 2.88 -19.27
C ASN A 11 -12.87 2.71 -17.81
N MET A 12 -11.96 2.66 -16.82
CA MET A 12 -12.36 2.55 -15.41
C MET A 12 -12.61 3.92 -14.76
N SER A 13 -13.79 4.11 -14.17
CA SER A 13 -14.09 5.28 -13.33
C SER A 13 -13.17 5.37 -12.11
N GLU A 14 -12.89 6.56 -11.58
CA GLU A 14 -12.01 6.74 -10.40
C GLU A 14 -12.43 5.89 -9.19
N VAL A 15 -13.75 5.74 -8.97
CA VAL A 15 -14.32 4.87 -7.91
C VAL A 15 -13.93 3.40 -8.14
N SER A 16 -13.91 2.96 -9.40
CA SER A 16 -13.49 1.61 -9.78
C SER A 16 -12.01 1.37 -9.46
N VAL A 17 -11.13 2.33 -9.75
CA VAL A 17 -9.68 2.20 -9.53
C VAL A 17 -9.33 2.15 -8.05
N LYS A 18 -9.92 3.01 -7.20
CA LYS A 18 -9.75 2.92 -5.73
C LYS A 18 -10.20 1.57 -5.21
N SER A 19 -11.39 1.13 -5.61
CA SER A 19 -11.93 -0.17 -5.18
C SER A 19 -11.03 -1.34 -5.58
N LEU A 20 -10.32 -1.23 -6.71
CA LEU A 20 -9.42 -2.27 -7.21
C LEU A 20 -8.13 -2.36 -6.38
N ALA A 21 -7.51 -1.23 -6.02
CA ALA A 21 -6.28 -1.22 -5.24
C ALA A 21 -6.48 -1.86 -3.85
N TYR A 22 -7.56 -1.48 -3.15
CA TYR A 22 -7.91 -2.08 -1.85
C TYR A 22 -8.26 -3.57 -1.98
N ARG A 23 -9.00 -3.96 -3.02
CA ARG A 23 -9.34 -5.37 -3.27
C ARG A 23 -8.10 -6.22 -3.54
N LYS A 24 -7.20 -5.76 -4.40
CA LYS A 24 -5.93 -6.45 -4.70
C LYS A 24 -5.06 -6.60 -3.47
N ASN A 25 -4.97 -5.53 -2.66
CA ASN A 25 -4.27 -5.61 -1.38
C ASN A 25 -4.90 -6.67 -0.45
N GLN A 26 -6.23 -6.73 -0.38
CA GLN A 26 -6.95 -7.72 0.42
C GLN A 26 -6.73 -9.14 -0.10
N GLU A 27 -6.73 -9.36 -1.42
CA GLU A 27 -6.48 -10.67 -2.04
C GLU A 27 -5.13 -11.28 -1.63
N CYS A 28 -4.10 -10.46 -1.39
CA CYS A 28 -2.80 -10.94 -0.95
C CYS A 28 -2.67 -11.19 0.57
N HIS A 29 -3.66 -10.77 1.37
CA HIS A 29 -3.65 -10.89 2.83
C HIS A 29 -4.84 -11.72 3.34
N GLN A 30 -4.89 -12.99 2.94
CA GLN A 30 -5.93 -13.91 3.36
C GLN A 30 -5.46 -14.78 4.56
N PRO A 31 -6.32 -15.00 5.58
CA PRO A 31 -5.99 -15.90 6.68
C PRO A 31 -5.60 -17.30 6.17
N GLY A 32 -4.47 -17.83 6.66
CA GLY A 32 -4.00 -19.17 6.31
C GLY A 32 -3.12 -19.25 5.05
N PHE A 33 -2.86 -18.13 4.36
CA PHE A 33 -1.85 -18.12 3.30
C PHE A 33 -0.47 -18.47 3.84
N LYS A 34 0.22 -19.37 3.15
CA LYS A 34 1.62 -19.70 3.36
C LYS A 34 2.53 -18.65 2.69
N PRO A 35 3.81 -18.53 3.11
CA PRO A 35 4.73 -17.53 2.56
C PRO A 35 4.83 -17.54 1.03
N ASP A 36 4.89 -18.72 0.42
CA ASP A 36 4.94 -18.91 -1.04
C ASP A 36 3.68 -18.38 -1.75
N GLN A 37 2.51 -18.56 -1.15
CA GLN A 37 1.24 -18.06 -1.70
C GLN A 37 1.17 -16.53 -1.64
N VAL A 38 1.71 -15.93 -0.58
CA VAL A 38 1.85 -14.47 -0.47
C VAL A 38 2.82 -13.97 -1.55
N THR A 39 3.98 -14.61 -1.71
CA THR A 39 4.94 -14.27 -2.77
C THR A 39 4.30 -14.34 -4.15
N MET A 40 3.60 -15.43 -4.49
CA MET A 40 2.92 -15.57 -5.78
C MET A 40 1.89 -14.47 -6.03
N CYS A 41 1.14 -14.06 -5.00
CA CYS A 41 0.18 -12.96 -5.13
C CYS A 41 0.91 -11.65 -5.48
N TYR A 42 1.97 -11.33 -4.76
CA TYR A 42 2.79 -10.15 -5.02
C TYR A 42 3.49 -10.19 -6.38
N ASP A 43 4.02 -11.33 -6.80
CA ASP A 43 4.65 -11.50 -8.12
C ASP A 43 3.65 -11.16 -9.24
N SER A 44 2.41 -11.65 -9.13
CA SER A 44 1.35 -11.40 -10.12
C SER A 44 0.89 -9.93 -10.17
N TRP A 45 1.14 -9.18 -9.09
CA TRP A 45 0.70 -7.79 -8.94
C TRP A 45 1.83 -6.78 -9.18
N SER A 46 3.08 -7.19 -8.98
CA SER A 46 4.29 -6.36 -8.98
C SER A 46 4.37 -5.35 -10.13
N ALA A 47 4.06 -5.78 -11.36
CA ALA A 47 4.13 -4.97 -12.58
C ALA A 47 3.24 -3.71 -12.57
N SER A 48 2.24 -3.67 -11.68
CA SER A 48 1.29 -2.56 -11.57
C SER A 48 1.13 -2.06 -10.13
N TYR A 49 1.89 -2.61 -9.19
CA TYR A 49 1.80 -2.32 -7.76
C TYR A 49 1.96 -0.82 -7.48
N ASP A 50 3.09 -0.24 -7.90
CA ASP A 50 3.38 1.19 -7.68
C ASP A 50 2.34 2.12 -8.30
N LYS A 51 1.80 1.75 -9.47
CA LYS A 51 0.78 2.54 -10.18
C LYS A 51 -0.57 2.53 -9.48
N MET A 52 -0.90 1.43 -8.80
CA MET A 52 -2.13 1.30 -8.01
C MET A 52 -1.99 1.87 -6.60
N MET A 53 -0.77 1.91 -6.08
CA MET A 53 -0.44 2.35 -4.71
C MET A 53 -0.03 3.81 -4.63
N VAL A 54 -0.73 4.68 -5.38
CA VAL A 54 -0.49 6.12 -5.41
C VAL A 54 -1.44 6.89 -4.47
N PRO A 55 -1.03 8.07 -3.97
CA PRO A 55 -1.91 8.96 -3.22
C PRO A 55 -3.24 9.20 -3.95
N GLY A 56 -4.34 9.15 -3.20
CA GLY A 56 -5.68 9.34 -3.76
C GLY A 56 -6.29 8.04 -4.31
N THR A 57 -5.50 7.03 -4.66
CA THR A 57 -5.98 5.69 -5.04
C THR A 57 -5.97 4.73 -3.86
N TYR A 58 -4.85 4.67 -3.15
CA TYR A 58 -4.69 3.92 -1.90
C TYR A 58 -4.14 4.85 -0.81
N ASN A 59 -4.85 4.94 0.32
CA ASN A 59 -4.56 5.93 1.36
C ASN A 59 -3.88 5.31 2.60
N GLY A 60 -3.48 4.03 2.54
CA GLY A 60 -2.82 3.34 3.65
C GLY A 60 -1.65 4.12 4.26
N PRO A 61 -0.70 4.66 3.46
CA PRO A 61 0.41 5.47 3.99
C PRO A 61 -0.05 6.73 4.74
N GLN A 62 -1.07 7.43 4.26
CA GLN A 62 -1.58 8.62 4.94
C GLN A 62 -2.27 8.28 6.25
N ILE A 63 -3.11 7.24 6.25
CA ILE A 63 -3.81 6.77 7.46
C ILE A 63 -2.80 6.36 8.54
N ALA A 64 -1.76 5.61 8.16
CA ALA A 64 -0.71 5.21 9.08
C ALA A 64 0.10 6.41 9.61
N LEU A 65 0.43 7.37 8.74
CA LEU A 65 1.10 8.60 9.17
C LEU A 65 0.25 9.32 10.22
N ASP A 66 -1.01 9.61 9.93
CA ASP A 66 -1.88 10.38 10.82
C ASP A 66 -1.96 9.74 12.21
N GLU A 67 -2.10 8.42 12.27
CA GLU A 67 -2.11 7.68 13.54
C GLU A 67 -0.77 7.82 14.29
N ILE A 68 0.37 7.63 13.61
CA ILE A 68 1.69 7.79 14.24
C ILE A 68 1.88 9.22 14.79
N LEU A 69 1.46 10.24 14.05
CA LEU A 69 1.61 11.64 14.46
C LEU A 69 0.76 11.98 15.68
N ASN A 70 -0.36 11.29 15.90
CA ASN A 70 -1.19 11.42 17.09
C ASN A 70 -0.51 10.89 18.36
N HIS A 71 0.36 9.88 18.23
CA HIS A 71 1.04 9.24 19.36
C HIS A 71 2.47 9.73 19.60
N VAL A 72 3.13 10.29 18.58
CA VAL A 72 4.53 10.73 18.68
C VAL A 72 4.64 12.26 18.53
N PRO A 73 4.78 12.99 19.64
CA PRO A 73 4.98 14.43 19.65
C PRO A 73 6.20 14.87 18.83
N LEU A 74 6.11 16.06 18.22
CA LEU A 74 7.13 16.61 17.32
C LEU A 74 8.54 16.58 17.91
N HIS A 75 8.69 16.94 19.19
CA HIS A 75 10.00 17.03 19.84
C HIS A 75 10.70 15.68 20.03
N LEU A 76 9.97 14.55 19.96
CA LEU A 76 10.54 13.21 20.10
C LEU A 76 10.94 12.58 18.76
N ARG A 77 10.34 13.02 17.64
CA ARG A 77 10.45 12.34 16.33
C ARG A 77 11.89 12.16 15.86
N SER A 78 12.74 13.18 16.06
CA SER A 78 14.15 13.15 15.67
C SER A 78 15.01 12.15 16.45
N THR A 79 14.50 11.66 17.60
CA THR A 79 15.18 10.67 18.45
C THR A 79 14.67 9.25 18.20
N CYS A 80 13.54 9.10 17.50
CA CYS A 80 12.93 7.81 17.19
C CYS A 80 13.62 7.18 15.99
N ARG A 81 13.92 5.88 16.07
CA ARG A 81 14.37 5.07 14.92
C ARG A 81 13.17 4.37 14.30
N VAL A 82 13.05 4.43 12.98
CA VAL A 82 11.92 3.86 12.23
C VAL A 82 12.35 2.59 11.50
N LEU A 83 11.57 1.51 11.66
CA LEU A 83 11.66 0.29 10.87
C LEU A 83 10.28 -0.03 10.31
N ASP A 84 10.15 -0.05 8.99
CA ASP A 84 8.93 -0.45 8.28
C ASP A 84 9.19 -1.79 7.58
N VAL A 85 8.71 -2.87 8.20
CA VAL A 85 8.99 -4.27 7.79
C VAL A 85 8.28 -4.62 6.48
N ALA A 86 7.28 -3.84 6.06
CA ALA A 86 6.50 -4.08 4.85
C ALA A 86 6.29 -2.77 4.08
N ALA A 87 7.38 -2.01 3.89
CA ALA A 87 7.34 -0.64 3.41
C ALA A 87 6.72 -0.44 2.01
N GLY A 88 6.59 -1.52 1.22
CA GLY A 88 6.03 -1.44 -0.14
C GLY A 88 6.78 -0.41 -0.98
N THR A 89 6.07 0.61 -1.46
CA THR A 89 6.64 1.73 -2.24
C THR A 89 7.58 2.64 -1.44
N GLY A 90 7.68 2.46 -0.12
CA GLY A 90 8.47 3.33 0.77
C GLY A 90 7.83 4.70 1.04
N GLN A 91 6.59 4.89 0.61
CA GLN A 91 5.91 6.19 0.70
C GLN A 91 5.72 6.64 2.16
N LEU A 92 5.32 5.74 3.05
CA LEU A 92 5.17 6.05 4.48
C LEU A 92 6.51 6.51 5.08
N GLY A 93 7.61 5.81 4.79
CA GLY A 93 8.95 6.20 5.25
C GLY A 93 9.35 7.60 4.77
N THR A 94 9.07 7.93 3.51
CA THR A 94 9.29 9.28 2.96
C THR A 94 8.49 10.34 3.72
N MET A 95 7.21 10.05 4.00
CA MET A 95 6.32 10.93 4.74
C MET A 95 6.77 11.12 6.20
N LEU A 96 7.22 10.05 6.88
CA LEU A 96 7.76 10.11 8.23
C LEU A 96 9.05 10.95 8.28
N ALA A 97 9.94 10.81 7.31
CA ALA A 97 11.15 11.63 7.23
C ALA A 97 10.83 13.13 7.10
N GLN A 98 9.81 13.47 6.32
CA GLN A 98 9.28 14.84 6.19
C GLN A 98 8.63 15.34 7.49
N ALA A 99 7.98 14.45 8.24
CA ALA A 99 7.34 14.76 9.52
C ALA A 99 8.32 14.88 10.71
N GLY A 100 9.62 14.67 10.48
CA GLY A 100 10.70 14.90 11.46
C GLY A 100 11.33 13.64 12.06
N PHE A 101 10.99 12.45 11.57
CA PHE A 101 11.62 11.18 12.00
C PHE A 101 13.00 10.97 11.34
N ARG A 102 13.89 10.18 11.96
CA ARG A 102 15.29 9.98 11.52
C ARG A 102 15.80 8.55 11.67
#